data_AF-A0A9E2EF55-F1
#
_entry.id   AF-A0A9E2EF55-F1
#
_cell.length_a   1.000
_cell.length_b   1.000
_cell.length_c   1.000
_cell.angle_alpha   90.00
_cell.angle_beta   90.00
_cell.angle_gamma   90.00
#
_symmetry.space_group_name_H-M   'P 1'
#
loop_
_entity.id
_entity.type
_entity.pdbx_description
1 polymer ?
#
loop_
_entity_poly.entity_id
_entity_poly.type
_entity_poly.pdbx_seq_one_letter_code
_entity_poly.pdbx_strand_id
1 'polypeptide(L)'
;MTRRIMLLLTILVAQSIPAVAQSREKDLDRWLDRDLIPYVQQQLLLHPRFKNETVMFVVLRDNTPASASNALALSLRDRVLAAAVATRGVAIGWQQGRSGNPLDAQPQECTLDDVHYYIGIELAQNLDSSYTVNVRALDLEDRNWVTGFGKRWQGQLSTTQRQALRQSRIDQTFLGARDVPFTLAQTDLLAAHLAHELSCAMQKRVAEDFVVANALGEPENPGLEGTVELISNNLASRQALTLTTDDKKSNAVLSGKAYPIDGALYQYWLTVTPRDEAESLSALSASAYIVLPESAPADTPPVTVSAAISSKDETQAASTPALVSIPNAGKSPLLSPLQLASPASFSDCRDGSVAVREAGYVTGIRSCSLLLAEAQADSVVFFLQHQANHGLVRLSGGECRTRTSARIARKGESLRFPIAKTSTARQDWNETYDWMLEPELDTYYAVVISDARIARRIANHMDQLPLRCSASIRPGFEGDELQDWLADFAMIAARSANSVDWRGVRVKDVL
;
A
#
# COMPACT_ATOMS: atom_id res chain seq x y z
N MET A 1 14.98 -2.20 94.45
CA MET A 1 13.78 -2.06 93.61
C MET A 1 13.97 -0.84 92.70
N THR A 2 14.59 -0.98 91.53
CA THR A 2 13.93 -1.09 90.19
C THR A 2 12.87 0.01 90.00
N ARG A 3 13.01 1.01 89.12
CA ARG A 3 13.37 0.93 87.69
C ARG A 3 13.81 2.31 87.15
N ARG A 4 14.77 2.25 86.24
CA ARG A 4 15.40 3.33 85.46
C ARG A 4 14.42 3.99 84.49
N ILE A 5 14.51 5.31 84.30
CA ILE A 5 14.12 5.98 83.06
C ILE A 5 15.27 6.88 82.64
N MET A 6 16.01 6.39 81.66
CA MET A 6 17.12 7.05 80.97
C MET A 6 16.53 7.62 79.68
N LEU A 7 16.39 8.94 79.58
CA LEU A 7 15.92 9.61 78.37
C LEU A 7 17.09 9.68 77.38
N LEU A 8 17.02 8.83 76.36
CA LEU A 8 17.99 8.75 75.28
C LEU A 8 17.66 9.83 74.24
N LEU A 9 18.57 10.78 74.11
CA LEU A 9 18.59 11.81 73.09
C LEU A 9 19.07 11.18 71.77
N THR A 10 18.16 10.61 70.97
CA THR A 10 18.46 10.17 69.61
C THR A 10 18.23 11.33 68.63
N ILE A 11 19.34 11.97 68.27
CA ILE A 11 19.47 12.84 67.10
C ILE A 11 19.16 12.00 65.86
N LEU A 12 17.96 12.17 65.29
CA LEU A 12 17.63 11.68 63.95
C LEU A 12 17.83 12.86 62.98
N VAL A 13 19.06 13.03 62.51
CA VAL A 13 19.31 13.79 61.28
C VAL A 13 18.77 12.94 60.13
N ALA A 14 17.48 13.09 59.86
CA ALA A 14 16.91 12.65 58.59
C ALA A 14 17.51 13.57 57.52
N GLN A 15 18.59 13.11 56.89
CA GLN A 15 19.04 13.70 55.64
C GLN A 15 17.90 13.55 54.64
N SER A 16 17.22 14.66 54.36
CA SER A 16 16.36 14.82 53.20
C SER A 16 17.22 14.62 51.96
N ILE A 17 17.27 13.37 51.46
CA ILE A 17 17.71 13.12 50.10
C ILE A 17 16.76 13.93 49.22
N PRO A 18 17.24 14.92 48.44
CA PRO A 18 16.35 15.71 47.63
C PRO A 18 15.65 14.78 46.64
N ALA A 19 14.31 14.81 46.63
CA ALA A 19 13.44 14.11 45.66
C ALA A 19 13.76 14.44 44.19
N VAL A 20 14.68 15.39 43.95
CA VAL A 20 15.26 15.75 42.65
C VAL A 20 16.13 14.62 42.05
N ALA A 21 16.72 13.74 42.87
CA ALA A 21 17.56 12.65 42.34
C ALA A 21 16.73 11.56 41.65
N GLN A 22 15.52 11.26 42.15
CA GLN A 22 14.66 10.22 41.58
C GLN A 22 13.86 10.69 40.34
N SER A 23 13.70 12.00 40.15
CA SER A 23 13.07 12.56 38.93
C SER A 23 14.06 12.67 37.76
N ARG A 24 15.37 12.73 38.03
CA ARG A 24 16.41 12.79 36.98
C ARG A 24 16.55 11.49 36.18
N GLU A 25 16.20 10.34 36.76
CA GLU A 25 16.30 9.04 36.07
C GLU A 25 15.07 8.72 35.20
N LYS A 26 13.97 9.48 35.38
CA LYS A 26 12.69 9.28 34.69
C LYS A 26 12.39 10.37 33.65
N ASP A 27 13.41 11.06 33.17
CA ASP A 27 13.29 12.12 32.17
C ASP A 27 13.39 11.50 30.77
N LEU A 28 12.34 11.69 29.96
CA LEU A 28 12.24 11.10 28.62
C LEU A 28 13.36 11.57 27.68
N ASP A 29 13.72 12.85 27.73
CA ASP A 29 14.76 13.39 26.84
C ASP A 29 16.13 12.85 27.21
N ARG A 30 16.42 12.78 28.51
CA ARG A 30 17.67 12.19 29.02
C ARG A 30 17.77 10.71 28.66
N TRP A 31 16.70 9.95 28.80
CA TRP A 31 16.65 8.54 28.41
C TRP A 31 16.84 8.36 26.90
N LEU A 32 16.19 9.21 26.08
CA LEU A 32 16.36 9.17 24.63
C LEU A 32 17.84 9.35 24.25
N ASP A 33 18.50 10.38 24.79
CA ASP A 33 19.88 10.72 24.42
C ASP A 33 20.94 9.77 25.01
N ARG A 34 20.76 9.31 26.26
CA ARG A 34 21.77 8.52 26.96
C ARG A 34 21.59 7.01 26.82
N ASP A 35 20.36 6.57 26.62
CA ASP A 35 20.04 5.14 26.63
C ASP A 35 19.54 4.67 25.26
N LEU A 36 18.49 5.29 24.72
CA LEU A 36 17.82 4.77 23.52
C LEU A 36 18.67 4.97 22.25
N ILE A 37 19.16 6.17 21.98
CA ILE A 37 19.95 6.46 20.77
C ILE A 37 21.22 5.59 20.71
N PRO A 38 22.08 5.56 21.75
CA PRO A 38 23.28 4.72 21.74
C PRO A 38 22.94 3.23 21.58
N TYR A 39 21.86 2.78 22.22
CA TYR A 39 21.38 1.41 22.08
C TYR A 39 20.99 1.08 20.64
N VAL A 40 20.16 1.92 19.99
CA VAL A 40 19.71 1.68 18.61
C VAL A 40 20.89 1.67 17.65
N GLN A 41 21.80 2.64 17.76
CA GLN A 41 23.02 2.69 16.92
C GLN A 41 23.86 1.41 17.09
N GLN A 42 24.10 0.99 18.34
CA GLN A 42 24.86 -0.22 18.61
C GLN A 42 24.17 -1.47 18.06
N GLN A 43 22.85 -1.59 18.23
CA GLN A 43 22.09 -2.74 17.73
C GLN A 43 22.10 -2.80 16.20
N LEU A 44 21.88 -1.69 15.51
CA LEU A 44 21.89 -1.65 14.05
C LEU A 44 23.26 -2.02 13.45
N LEU A 45 24.35 -1.80 14.19
CA LEU A 45 25.70 -2.17 13.74
C LEU A 45 26.10 -3.62 14.10
N LEU A 46 25.74 -4.08 15.29
CA LEU A 46 26.28 -5.32 15.85
C LEU A 46 25.31 -6.51 15.75
N HIS A 47 24.01 -6.25 15.70
CA HIS A 47 23.02 -7.32 15.69
C HIS A 47 22.99 -8.00 14.32
N PRO A 48 23.18 -9.34 14.23
CA PRO A 48 23.34 -10.03 12.95
C PRO A 48 22.18 -9.82 11.97
N ARG A 49 20.95 -9.67 12.49
CA ARG A 49 19.76 -9.43 11.67
C ARG A 49 19.73 -8.08 10.93
N PHE A 50 20.53 -7.08 11.30
CA PHE A 50 20.51 -5.78 10.60
C PHE A 50 21.69 -5.59 9.65
N LYS A 51 22.58 -6.59 9.55
CA LYS A 51 23.80 -6.47 8.73
C LYS A 51 23.43 -6.52 7.25
N ASN A 52 23.76 -5.44 6.52
CA ASN A 52 23.42 -5.25 5.11
C ASN A 52 21.90 -5.14 4.84
N GLU A 53 21.11 -4.90 5.89
CA GLU A 53 19.66 -4.81 5.79
C GLU A 53 19.22 -3.36 5.92
N THR A 54 18.19 -3.00 5.17
CA THR A 54 17.65 -1.63 5.15
C THR A 54 16.58 -1.46 6.22
N VAL A 55 16.68 -0.39 7.02
CA VAL A 55 15.72 -0.09 8.08
C VAL A 55 14.96 1.21 7.83
N MET A 56 13.71 1.27 8.27
CA MET A 56 12.90 2.50 8.27
C MET A 56 12.39 2.79 9.68
N PHE A 57 12.35 4.06 10.05
CA PHE A 57 11.88 4.50 11.36
C PHE A 57 10.44 4.97 11.26
N VAL A 58 9.57 4.42 12.11
CA VAL A 58 8.13 4.71 12.07
C VAL A 58 7.60 4.97 13.46
N VAL A 59 6.52 5.74 13.55
CA VAL A 59 5.71 5.79 14.75
C VAL A 59 4.64 4.70 14.67
N LEU A 60 4.48 3.95 15.75
CA LEU A 60 3.48 2.91 15.85
C LEU A 60 2.26 3.40 16.64
N ARG A 61 1.10 2.91 16.23
CA ARG A 61 -0.15 2.90 16.99
C ARG A 61 -0.70 1.49 16.91
N ASP A 62 -1.01 0.91 18.07
CA ASP A 62 -1.55 -0.46 18.17
C ASP A 62 -0.65 -1.49 17.45
N ASN A 63 0.67 -1.37 17.62
CA ASN A 63 1.68 -2.19 16.94
C ASN A 63 1.77 -2.05 15.40
N THR A 64 1.07 -1.10 14.78
CA THR A 64 1.14 -0.85 13.33
C THR A 64 1.70 0.54 13.02
N PRO A 65 2.46 0.73 11.93
CA PRO A 65 2.88 2.05 11.50
C PRO A 65 1.68 2.98 11.33
N ALA A 66 1.80 4.21 11.82
CA ALA A 66 0.75 5.20 11.79
C ALA A 66 1.16 6.41 10.96
N SER A 67 0.43 6.66 9.87
CA SER A 67 0.59 7.83 9.01
C SER A 67 0.19 9.15 9.66
N ALA A 68 -0.58 9.10 10.74
CA ALA A 68 -0.88 10.25 11.58
C ALA A 68 -0.61 9.92 13.04
N SER A 69 0.18 10.77 13.69
CA SER A 69 0.52 10.64 15.11
C SER A 69 0.51 12.00 15.80
N ASN A 70 1.35 12.18 16.82
CA ASN A 70 1.50 13.43 17.55
C ASN A 70 2.93 13.96 17.45
N ALA A 71 3.08 15.26 17.67
CA ALA A 71 4.37 15.95 17.55
C ALA A 71 5.45 15.34 18.47
N LEU A 72 5.08 14.84 19.66
CA LEU A 72 6.04 14.19 20.55
C LEU A 72 6.58 12.90 19.94
N ALA A 73 5.70 11.99 19.52
CA ALA A 73 6.11 10.69 18.96
C ALA A 73 6.98 10.84 17.70
N LEU A 74 6.60 11.76 16.80
CA LEU A 74 7.39 12.08 15.61
C LEU A 74 8.76 12.65 16.00
N SER A 75 8.83 13.58 16.96
CA SER A 75 10.11 14.15 17.41
C SER A 75 11.07 13.11 18.01
N LEU A 76 10.54 12.11 18.72
CA LEU A 76 11.35 11.01 19.24
C LEU A 76 11.90 10.17 18.08
N ARG A 77 11.05 9.80 17.12
CA ARG A 77 11.45 9.07 15.91
C ARG A 77 12.50 9.83 15.12
N ASP A 78 12.30 11.12 14.88
CA ASP A 78 13.21 11.94 14.08
C ASP A 78 14.60 12.05 14.71
N ARG A 79 14.68 12.13 16.05
CA ARG A 79 15.95 12.14 16.75
C ARG A 79 16.68 10.80 16.66
N VAL A 80 15.95 9.68 16.77
CA VAL A 80 16.55 8.34 16.59
C VAL A 80 16.98 8.13 15.14
N LEU A 81 16.14 8.51 14.17
CA LEU A 81 16.44 8.47 12.75
C LEU A 81 17.69 9.30 12.45
N ALA A 82 17.75 10.57 12.86
CA ALA A 82 18.90 11.45 12.62
C ALA A 82 20.21 10.86 13.16
N ALA A 83 20.18 10.23 14.34
CA ALA A 83 21.33 9.54 14.89
C ALA A 83 21.72 8.29 14.07
N ALA A 84 20.75 7.51 13.59
CA ALA A 84 20.99 6.37 12.72
C ALA A 84 21.58 6.80 11.36
N VAL A 85 21.09 7.88 10.76
CA VAL A 85 21.65 8.48 9.53
C VAL A 85 23.12 8.86 9.72
N ALA A 86 23.48 9.43 10.87
CA ALA A 86 24.85 9.81 11.17
C ALA A 86 25.79 8.60 11.44
N THR A 87 25.25 7.38 11.47
CA THR A 87 25.99 6.16 11.80
C THR A 87 26.41 5.42 10.53
N ARG A 88 27.72 5.37 10.25
CA ARG A 88 28.25 4.66 9.07
C ARG A 88 27.95 3.16 9.17
N GLY A 89 27.51 2.56 8.06
CA GLY A 89 27.21 1.13 7.96
C GLY A 89 25.76 0.76 8.27
N VAL A 90 24.91 1.75 8.60
CA VAL A 90 23.46 1.56 8.71
C VAL A 90 22.81 1.95 7.39
N ALA A 91 22.12 1.00 6.74
CA ALA A 91 21.32 1.28 5.56
C ALA A 91 19.94 1.78 6.00
N ILE A 92 19.59 3.01 5.61
CA ILE A 92 18.29 3.61 5.91
C ILE A 92 17.49 3.64 4.62
N GLY A 93 16.26 3.17 4.69
CA GLY A 93 15.35 3.14 3.56
C GLY A 93 15.16 4.51 2.93
N TRP A 94 14.84 4.52 1.65
CA TRP A 94 14.51 5.75 0.95
C TRP A 94 13.25 6.39 1.58
N GLN A 95 13.27 7.71 1.77
CA GLN A 95 12.18 8.46 2.41
C GLN A 95 12.06 9.85 1.76
N GLN A 96 10.82 10.33 1.63
CA GLN A 96 10.51 11.65 1.10
C GLN A 96 11.08 12.77 1.98
N GLY A 97 11.54 13.86 1.34
CA GLY A 97 11.97 15.07 2.05
C GLY A 97 13.28 14.90 2.84
N ARG A 98 14.01 13.80 2.66
CA ARG A 98 15.37 13.65 3.17
C ARG A 98 16.25 14.62 2.38
N SER A 99 16.73 15.66 3.06
CA SER A 99 17.53 16.75 2.49
C SER A 99 18.93 16.27 2.06
N GLY A 100 19.00 15.46 1.02
CA GLY A 100 20.05 15.50 0.02
C GLY A 100 19.55 16.32 -1.16
N ASN A 101 20.44 16.99 -1.88
CA ASN A 101 20.06 17.64 -3.11
C ASN A 101 19.45 16.56 -4.05
N PRO A 102 18.21 16.71 -4.56
CA PRO A 102 17.60 15.71 -5.46
C PRO A 102 18.46 15.41 -6.71
N LEU A 103 19.36 16.34 -7.03
CA LEU A 103 20.32 16.34 -8.13
C LEU A 103 21.54 15.41 -7.91
N ASP A 104 21.80 14.97 -6.67
CA ASP A 104 22.96 14.12 -6.33
C ASP A 104 22.59 12.65 -6.09
N ALA A 105 21.34 12.26 -6.33
CA ALA A 105 20.86 10.89 -6.17
C ALA A 105 21.62 9.94 -7.12
N GLN A 106 22.50 9.11 -6.56
CA GLN A 106 23.29 8.14 -7.31
C GLN A 106 22.42 6.94 -7.72
N PRO A 107 22.72 6.24 -8.83
CA PRO A 107 21.99 5.05 -9.28
C PRO A 107 21.83 3.93 -8.24
N GLN A 108 22.69 3.87 -7.21
CA GLN A 108 22.66 2.87 -6.14
C GLN A 108 21.48 3.00 -5.16
N GLU A 109 20.71 4.10 -5.19
CA GLU A 109 19.63 4.35 -4.23
C GLU A 109 18.42 3.40 -4.38
N CYS A 110 18.22 2.77 -5.54
CA CYS A 110 17.09 1.86 -5.75
C CYS A 110 17.15 0.58 -4.90
N THR A 111 18.33 0.22 -4.39
CA THR A 111 18.48 -0.89 -3.42
C THR A 111 17.99 -0.53 -2.02
N LEU A 112 17.77 0.75 -1.74
CA LEU A 112 17.26 1.24 -0.45
C LEU A 112 15.73 1.29 -0.39
N ASP A 113 15.03 0.94 -1.47
CA ASP A 113 13.56 0.83 -1.49
C ASP A 113 13.06 -0.44 -0.80
N ASP A 114 13.88 -1.49 -0.81
CA ASP A 114 13.59 -2.74 -0.11
C ASP A 114 13.84 -2.56 1.39
N VAL A 115 12.86 -2.01 2.10
CA VAL A 115 12.91 -1.92 3.57
C VAL A 115 12.68 -3.31 4.16
N HIS A 116 13.59 -3.75 5.02
CA HIS A 116 13.54 -5.07 5.65
C HIS A 116 13.00 -4.99 7.09
N TYR A 117 13.25 -3.88 7.80
CA TYR A 117 12.81 -3.72 9.18
C TYR A 117 12.20 -2.34 9.46
N TYR A 118 11.17 -2.33 10.29
CA TYR A 118 10.67 -1.12 10.93
C TYR A 118 11.19 -0.98 12.36
N ILE A 119 11.92 0.09 12.63
CA ILE A 119 12.23 0.53 13.98
C ILE A 119 11.08 1.40 14.46
N GLY A 120 10.15 0.78 15.19
CA GLY A 120 8.90 1.37 15.60
C GLY A 120 8.96 1.98 16.99
N ILE A 121 8.46 3.22 17.12
CA ILE A 121 8.33 3.93 18.39
C ILE A 121 6.85 4.07 18.74
N GLU A 122 6.46 3.59 19.93
CA GLU A 122 5.08 3.60 20.40
C GLU A 122 4.98 4.32 21.75
N LEU A 123 4.04 5.25 21.87
CA LEU A 123 3.74 5.96 23.10
C LEU A 123 2.37 5.53 23.61
N ALA A 124 2.29 5.08 24.85
CA ALA A 124 1.05 4.68 25.49
C ALA A 124 0.87 5.37 26.84
N GLN A 125 -0.36 5.76 27.16
CA GLN A 125 -0.71 6.23 28.49
C GLN A 125 -1.16 5.03 29.34
N ASN A 126 -0.58 4.90 30.53
CA ASN A 126 -0.93 3.87 31.49
C ASN A 126 -2.12 4.34 32.36
N LEU A 127 -2.77 3.40 33.05
CA LEU A 127 -3.92 3.68 33.93
C LEU A 127 -3.57 4.62 35.10
N ASP A 128 -2.32 4.61 35.55
CA ASP A 128 -1.79 5.48 36.61
C ASP A 128 -1.41 6.89 36.10
N SER A 129 -1.82 7.24 34.88
CA SER A 129 -1.46 8.49 34.18
C SER A 129 0.03 8.66 33.89
N SER A 130 0.87 7.65 34.16
CA SER A 130 2.23 7.61 33.61
C SER A 130 2.20 7.25 32.14
N TYR A 131 3.31 7.47 31.45
CA TYR A 131 3.47 7.16 30.04
C TYR A 131 4.55 6.11 29.86
N THR A 132 4.34 5.25 28.88
CA THR A 132 5.33 4.28 28.40
C THR A 132 5.76 4.67 27.00
N VAL A 133 7.08 4.64 26.73
CA VAL A 133 7.63 4.66 25.37
C VAL A 133 8.27 3.31 25.10
N ASN A 134 7.83 2.62 24.05
CA ASN A 134 8.40 1.35 23.61
C ASN A 134 9.06 1.55 22.25
N VAL A 135 10.30 1.07 22.11
CA VAL A 135 10.99 0.98 20.83
C VAL A 135 11.30 -0.47 20.53
N ARG A 136 10.86 -0.95 19.37
CA ARG A 136 10.98 -2.35 18.94
C ARG A 136 11.27 -2.40 17.43
N ALA A 137 11.88 -3.48 16.98
CA ALA A 137 12.15 -3.72 15.57
C ALA A 137 11.19 -4.78 15.05
N LEU A 138 10.39 -4.45 14.03
CA LEU A 138 9.53 -5.36 13.31
C LEU A 138 10.25 -5.81 12.05
N ASP A 139 10.42 -7.11 11.89
CA ASP A 139 10.85 -7.75 10.66
C ASP A 139 9.69 -7.78 9.67
N LEU A 140 9.88 -7.24 8.47
CA LEU A 140 8.82 -7.13 7.47
C LEU A 140 8.61 -8.41 6.67
N GLU A 141 9.64 -9.25 6.57
CA GLU A 141 9.57 -10.56 5.92
C GLU A 141 8.88 -11.57 6.85
N ASP A 142 9.37 -11.69 8.09
CA ASP A 142 8.86 -12.62 9.10
C ASP A 142 7.58 -12.11 9.79
N ARG A 143 7.27 -10.81 9.70
CA ARG A 143 6.18 -10.11 10.40
C ARG A 143 6.23 -10.28 11.92
N ASN A 144 7.43 -10.42 12.45
CA ASN A 144 7.66 -10.70 13.86
C ASN A 144 8.57 -9.64 14.49
N TRP A 145 8.41 -9.45 15.79
CA TRP A 145 9.33 -8.63 16.56
C TRP A 145 10.70 -9.31 16.61
N VAL A 146 11.75 -8.57 16.29
CA VAL A 146 13.12 -9.03 16.40
C VAL A 146 13.43 -9.27 17.88
N THR A 147 13.63 -10.55 18.22
CA THR A 147 13.97 -10.95 19.58
C THR A 147 15.31 -10.36 19.97
N GLY A 148 15.42 -9.83 21.19
CA GLY A 148 16.64 -9.17 21.67
C GLY A 148 16.76 -7.71 21.24
N PHE A 149 15.87 -7.21 20.36
CA PHE A 149 15.79 -5.80 20.04
C PHE A 149 14.58 -5.14 20.74
N GLY A 150 14.86 -4.35 21.78
CA GLY A 150 13.89 -3.39 22.28
C GLY A 150 14.37 -2.59 23.47
N LYS A 151 13.78 -1.40 23.64
CA LYS A 151 13.96 -0.54 24.82
C LYS A 151 12.63 0.02 25.26
N ARG A 152 12.48 0.18 26.57
CA ARG A 152 11.28 0.72 27.19
C ARG A 152 11.65 1.80 28.19
N TRP A 153 10.88 2.88 28.16
CA TRP A 153 10.86 3.91 29.18
C TRP A 153 9.48 3.96 29.84
N GLN A 154 9.45 4.27 31.12
CA GLN A 154 8.22 4.56 31.84
C GLN A 154 8.45 5.74 32.79
N GLY A 155 7.59 6.74 32.71
CA GLY A 155 7.74 7.95 33.51
C GLY A 155 6.61 8.95 33.31
N GLN A 156 6.82 10.14 33.85
CA GLN A 156 5.89 11.26 33.70
C GLN A 156 6.39 12.19 32.59
N LEU A 157 5.50 12.61 31.70
CA LEU A 157 5.83 13.58 30.67
C LEU A 157 5.85 14.99 31.25
N SER A 158 6.81 15.81 30.79
CA SER A 158 6.86 17.23 31.11
C SER A 158 5.64 17.97 30.53
N THR A 159 5.44 19.23 30.94
CA THR A 159 4.34 20.05 30.40
C THR A 159 4.47 20.28 28.89
N THR A 160 5.69 20.52 28.39
CA THR A 160 5.94 20.70 26.96
C THR A 160 5.73 19.41 26.18
N GLN A 161 6.18 18.26 26.71
CA GLN A 161 5.96 16.95 26.11
C GLN A 161 4.47 16.59 26.06
N ARG A 162 3.69 16.89 27.12
CA ARG A 162 2.23 16.70 27.11
C ARG A 162 1.53 17.61 26.11
N GLN A 163 2.01 18.83 25.91
CA GLN A 163 1.49 19.71 24.87
C GLN A 163 1.78 19.15 23.47
N ALA A 164 3.00 18.69 23.21
CA ALA A 164 3.37 18.05 21.95
C ALA A 164 2.58 16.75 21.68
N LEU A 165 2.30 15.96 22.73
CA LEU A 165 1.46 14.77 22.64
C LEU A 165 0.02 15.07 22.16
N ARG A 166 -0.50 16.27 22.46
CA ARG A 166 -1.85 16.70 22.03
C ARG A 166 -1.90 17.26 20.60
N GLN A 167 -0.74 17.56 20.01
CA GLN A 167 -0.67 18.13 18.68
C GLN A 167 -0.64 17.02 17.64
N SER A 168 -1.77 16.78 16.98
CA SER A 168 -1.83 15.86 15.84
C SER A 168 -0.92 16.34 14.71
N ARG A 169 -0.20 15.41 14.10
CA ARG A 169 0.73 15.64 13.00
C ARG A 169 0.72 14.44 12.06
N ILE A 170 0.85 14.73 10.78
CA ILE A 170 1.04 13.72 9.76
C ILE A 170 2.50 13.30 9.75
N ASP A 171 2.73 12.01 9.57
CA ASP A 171 4.05 11.43 9.36
C ASP A 171 4.43 11.54 7.89
N GLN A 172 5.33 12.48 7.58
CA GLN A 172 5.81 12.73 6.21
C GLN A 172 6.59 11.56 5.61
N THR A 173 6.98 10.55 6.39
CA THR A 173 7.57 9.30 5.88
C THR A 173 6.65 8.60 4.89
N PHE A 174 5.34 8.78 5.03
CA PHE A 174 4.33 8.18 4.15
C PHE A 174 3.85 9.12 3.04
N LEU A 175 4.52 10.25 2.82
CA LEU A 175 4.11 11.22 1.80
C LEU A 175 4.06 10.58 0.41
N GLY A 176 2.93 10.77 -0.28
CA GLY A 176 2.58 10.10 -1.53
C GLY A 176 1.59 8.95 -1.37
N ALA A 177 1.39 8.44 -0.15
CA ALA A 177 0.35 7.47 0.15
C ALA A 177 -1.05 8.13 0.21
N ARG A 178 -2.11 7.32 0.13
CA ARG A 178 -3.49 7.82 0.11
C ARG A 178 -3.87 8.65 1.34
N ASP A 179 -3.35 8.25 2.49
CA ASP A 179 -3.56 8.87 3.79
C ASP A 179 -2.63 10.05 4.07
N VAL A 180 -1.54 10.17 3.30
CA VAL A 180 -0.62 11.31 3.31
C VAL A 180 -0.34 11.76 1.86
N PRO A 181 -1.35 12.28 1.16
CA PRO A 181 -1.18 12.73 -0.21
C PRO A 181 -0.28 13.96 -0.28
N PHE A 182 0.37 14.15 -1.42
CA PHE A 182 0.99 15.43 -1.76
C PHE A 182 -0.06 16.54 -1.82
N THR A 183 0.40 17.77 -1.72
CA THR A 183 -0.39 18.97 -1.99
C THR A 183 0.23 19.71 -3.17
N LEU A 184 -0.51 20.64 -3.78
CA LEU A 184 0.03 21.54 -4.81
C LEU A 184 1.28 22.33 -4.35
N ALA A 185 1.44 22.54 -3.04
CA ALA A 185 2.63 23.20 -2.50
C ALA A 185 3.88 22.28 -2.48
N GLN A 186 3.73 21.01 -2.84
CA GLN A 186 4.75 19.96 -2.77
C GLN A 186 4.95 19.26 -4.12
N THR A 187 4.67 19.96 -5.23
CA THR A 187 4.84 19.43 -6.59
C THR A 187 6.28 19.06 -6.89
N ASP A 188 7.25 19.73 -6.27
CA ASP A 188 8.67 19.40 -6.31
C ASP A 188 8.98 18.04 -5.67
N LEU A 189 8.41 17.78 -4.49
CA LEU A 189 8.54 16.50 -3.79
C LEU A 189 7.81 15.38 -4.54
N LEU A 190 6.63 15.67 -5.10
CA LEU A 190 5.90 14.74 -5.98
C LEU A 190 6.77 14.37 -7.19
N ALA A 191 7.38 15.36 -7.84
CA ALA A 191 8.21 15.13 -9.01
C ALA A 191 9.46 14.31 -8.68
N ALA A 192 10.12 14.59 -7.55
CA ALA A 192 11.27 13.81 -7.09
C ALA A 192 10.89 12.36 -6.76
N HIS A 193 9.72 12.15 -6.16
CA HIS A 193 9.21 10.83 -5.84
C HIS A 193 8.91 9.99 -7.08
N LEU A 194 8.14 10.52 -8.02
CA LEU A 194 7.76 9.79 -9.22
C LEU A 194 8.98 9.52 -10.10
N ALA A 195 9.92 10.46 -10.17
CA ALA A 195 11.21 10.22 -10.83
C ALA A 195 12.01 9.11 -10.15
N HIS A 196 11.97 9.03 -8.81
CA HIS A 196 12.63 7.95 -8.07
C HIS A 196 12.03 6.59 -8.40
N GLU A 197 10.72 6.42 -8.20
CA GLU A 197 10.04 5.16 -8.47
C GLU A 197 10.23 4.70 -9.92
N LEU A 198 10.06 5.62 -10.87
CA LEU A 198 10.21 5.30 -12.29
C LEU A 198 11.67 4.98 -12.64
N SER A 199 12.66 5.69 -12.07
CA SER A 199 14.08 5.37 -12.28
C SER A 199 14.43 3.97 -11.79
N CYS A 200 13.89 3.55 -10.65
CA CYS A 200 14.12 2.21 -10.11
C CYS A 200 13.41 1.12 -10.91
N ALA A 201 12.24 1.41 -11.47
CA ALA A 201 11.56 0.52 -12.41
C ALA A 201 12.36 0.35 -13.71
N MET A 202 12.97 1.42 -14.23
CA MET A 202 13.82 1.38 -15.42
C MET A 202 15.11 0.57 -15.17
N GLN A 203 15.80 0.78 -14.05
CA GLN A 203 17.04 0.06 -13.71
C GLN A 203 16.87 -1.46 -13.56
N LYS A 204 15.67 -1.92 -13.17
CA LYS A 204 15.37 -3.36 -13.05
C LYS A 204 15.28 -4.06 -14.40
N ARG A 205 15.32 -3.34 -15.52
CA ARG A 205 15.25 -3.90 -16.87
C ARG A 205 16.64 -4.08 -17.48
N VAL A 206 16.77 -5.09 -18.34
CA VAL A 206 17.94 -5.36 -19.20
C VAL A 206 17.61 -4.94 -20.64
N ALA A 207 16.98 -3.79 -20.80
CA ALA A 207 16.50 -3.28 -22.10
C ALA A 207 17.25 -2.01 -22.50
N GLU A 208 16.98 -1.52 -23.71
CA GLU A 208 17.56 -0.30 -24.25
C GLU A 208 17.19 0.96 -23.44
N ASP A 209 17.96 2.03 -23.58
CA ASP A 209 17.74 3.27 -22.84
C ASP A 209 16.53 4.04 -23.39
N PHE A 210 15.72 4.61 -22.50
CA PHE A 210 14.64 5.52 -22.87
C PHE A 210 15.21 6.88 -23.31
N VAL A 211 14.82 7.33 -24.51
CA VAL A 211 15.14 8.64 -25.07
C VAL A 211 13.83 9.41 -25.27
N VAL A 212 13.64 10.47 -24.47
CA VAL A 212 12.39 11.25 -24.43
C VAL A 212 12.62 12.66 -24.98
N ALA A 213 11.66 13.14 -25.77
CA ALA A 213 11.69 14.51 -26.28
C ALA A 213 11.48 15.53 -25.15
N ASN A 214 12.26 16.62 -25.16
CA ASN A 214 12.20 17.66 -24.12
C ASN A 214 10.92 18.53 -24.18
N ALA A 215 10.17 18.47 -25.29
CA ALA A 215 8.90 19.16 -25.47
C ALA A 215 7.76 18.27 -24.98
N LEU A 216 7.51 18.29 -23.68
CA LEU A 216 6.41 17.55 -23.04
C LEU A 216 5.12 18.35 -23.22
N GLY A 217 4.05 17.70 -23.68
CA GLY A 217 2.77 18.35 -24.00
C GLY A 217 2.17 19.09 -22.80
N GLU A 218 1.29 20.07 -23.09
CA GLU A 218 0.58 20.82 -22.05
C GLU A 218 -0.23 19.88 -21.14
N PRO A 219 -0.14 20.02 -19.81
CA PRO A 219 -0.84 19.13 -18.90
C PRO A 219 -2.36 19.35 -18.96
N GLU A 220 -3.11 18.24 -18.92
CA GLU A 220 -4.57 18.27 -18.89
C GLU A 220 -5.16 18.81 -17.58
N ASN A 221 -4.34 19.03 -16.53
CA ASN A 221 -4.78 19.33 -15.17
C ASN A 221 -4.24 20.69 -14.66
N PRO A 222 -5.11 21.65 -14.30
CA PRO A 222 -4.71 22.94 -13.72
C PRO A 222 -3.92 22.78 -12.41
N GLY A 223 -2.85 23.54 -12.24
CA GLY A 223 -2.00 23.53 -11.03
C GLY A 223 -0.86 22.51 -11.04
N LEU A 224 -0.78 21.65 -12.07
CA LEU A 224 0.31 20.70 -12.28
C LEU A 224 1.17 21.06 -13.49
N GLU A 225 1.11 22.32 -13.93
CA GLU A 225 1.94 22.85 -15.00
C GLU A 225 3.43 22.64 -14.68
N GLY A 226 4.19 22.11 -15.65
CA GLY A 226 5.62 21.84 -15.48
C GLY A 226 5.97 20.63 -14.61
N THR A 227 4.99 19.91 -14.04
CA THR A 227 5.28 18.71 -13.21
C THR A 227 6.01 17.64 -14.02
N VAL A 228 5.55 17.34 -15.23
CA VAL A 228 6.20 16.34 -16.11
C VAL A 228 7.60 16.80 -16.53
N GLU A 229 7.79 18.11 -16.78
CA GLU A 229 9.10 18.68 -17.09
C GLU A 229 10.08 18.54 -15.90
N LEU A 230 9.62 18.84 -14.68
CA LEU A 230 10.43 18.69 -13.48
C LEU A 230 10.80 17.22 -13.22
N ILE A 231 9.86 16.30 -13.40
CA ILE A 231 10.08 14.86 -13.33
C ILE A 231 11.12 14.42 -14.37
N SER A 232 10.96 14.86 -15.62
CA SER A 232 11.84 14.54 -16.73
C SER A 232 13.29 14.97 -16.44
N ASN A 233 13.47 16.17 -15.90
CA ASN A 233 14.78 16.66 -15.45
C ASN A 233 15.35 15.83 -14.30
N ASN A 234 14.54 15.43 -13.32
CA ASN A 234 14.98 14.55 -12.24
C ASN A 234 15.40 13.16 -12.76
N LEU A 235 14.67 12.58 -13.70
CA LEU A 235 15.00 11.30 -14.34
C LEU A 235 16.32 11.37 -15.14
N ALA A 236 16.51 12.45 -15.90
CA ALA A 236 17.75 12.69 -16.64
C ALA A 236 18.95 12.87 -15.70
N SER A 237 18.77 13.62 -14.60
CA SER A 237 19.80 13.78 -13.56
C SER A 237 20.22 12.45 -12.93
N ARG A 238 19.30 11.49 -12.86
CA ARG A 238 19.52 10.13 -12.36
C ARG A 238 20.04 9.16 -13.42
N GLN A 239 20.28 9.63 -14.65
CA GLN A 239 20.67 8.81 -15.81
C GLN A 239 19.67 7.69 -16.13
N ALA A 240 18.39 7.86 -15.74
CA ALA A 240 17.35 6.88 -15.99
C ALA A 240 16.79 6.98 -17.42
N LEU A 241 16.93 8.14 -18.04
CA LEU A 241 16.58 8.40 -19.43
C LEU A 241 17.49 9.48 -20.03
N THR A 242 17.48 9.59 -21.35
CA THR A 242 18.13 10.67 -22.09
C THR A 242 17.11 11.66 -22.63
N LEU A 243 17.37 12.96 -22.48
CA LEU A 243 16.55 14.00 -23.08
C LEU A 243 17.11 14.43 -24.43
N THR A 244 16.23 14.57 -25.42
CA THR A 244 16.57 15.05 -26.77
C THR A 244 15.67 16.21 -27.19
N THR A 245 16.23 17.17 -27.92
CA THR A 245 15.44 18.22 -28.59
C THR A 245 15.01 17.82 -30.00
N ASP A 246 15.53 16.69 -30.51
CA ASP A 246 15.19 16.12 -31.81
C ASP A 246 14.13 15.02 -31.63
N ASP A 247 12.87 15.33 -31.97
CA ASP A 247 11.73 14.41 -31.81
C ASP A 247 11.95 13.08 -32.57
N LYS A 248 12.69 13.13 -33.69
CA LYS A 248 13.00 11.93 -34.50
C LYS A 248 13.97 10.97 -33.81
N LYS A 249 14.66 11.42 -32.77
CA LYS A 249 15.54 10.58 -31.93
C LYS A 249 14.87 10.10 -30.66
N SER A 250 13.64 10.55 -30.38
CA SER A 250 12.90 10.06 -29.24
C SER A 250 12.29 8.70 -29.58
N ASN A 251 12.54 7.71 -28.73
CA ASN A 251 11.93 6.38 -28.82
C ASN A 251 10.79 6.20 -27.81
N ALA A 252 10.55 7.19 -26.94
CA ALA A 252 9.47 7.15 -25.96
C ALA A 252 8.86 8.54 -25.67
N VAL A 253 7.68 8.51 -25.07
CA VAL A 253 6.92 9.68 -24.61
C VAL A 253 6.70 9.55 -23.12
N LEU A 254 7.03 10.61 -22.37
CA LEU A 254 6.70 10.72 -20.94
C LEU A 254 5.40 11.53 -20.81
N SER A 255 4.42 10.99 -20.10
CA SER A 255 3.11 11.61 -19.92
C SER A 255 2.69 11.57 -18.45
N GLY A 256 1.99 12.60 -18.01
CA GLY A 256 1.50 12.73 -16.64
C GLY A 256 0.01 13.02 -16.61
N LYS A 257 -0.75 12.24 -15.82
CA LYS A 257 -2.21 12.39 -15.72
C LYS A 257 -2.71 12.21 -14.30
N ALA A 258 -3.52 13.16 -13.83
CA ALA A 258 -4.23 13.06 -12.56
C ALA A 258 -5.61 12.39 -12.79
N TYR A 259 -5.92 11.39 -11.97
CA TYR A 259 -7.22 10.72 -11.96
C TYR A 259 -7.95 11.03 -10.66
N PRO A 260 -9.20 11.54 -10.70
CA PRO A 260 -9.97 11.82 -9.49
C PRO A 260 -10.30 10.52 -8.76
N ILE A 261 -10.15 10.53 -7.43
CA ILE A 261 -10.46 9.39 -6.56
C ILE A 261 -11.66 9.69 -5.69
N ASP A 262 -11.62 10.79 -4.93
CA ASP A 262 -12.70 11.22 -4.03
C ASP A 262 -12.54 12.69 -3.62
N GLY A 263 -13.52 13.53 -3.94
CA GLY A 263 -13.46 14.98 -3.70
C GLY A 263 -12.19 15.61 -4.29
N ALA A 264 -11.39 16.23 -3.42
CA ALA A 264 -10.13 16.86 -3.78
C ALA A 264 -8.95 15.88 -3.94
N LEU A 265 -9.14 14.58 -3.69
CA LEU A 265 -8.08 13.58 -3.76
C LEU A 265 -7.97 12.99 -5.17
N TYR A 266 -6.77 13.04 -5.72
CA TYR A 266 -6.39 12.50 -7.03
C TYR A 266 -5.24 11.50 -6.88
N GLN A 267 -5.11 10.60 -7.84
CA GLN A 267 -3.88 9.83 -8.06
C GLN A 267 -3.22 10.37 -9.32
N TYR A 268 -1.99 10.87 -9.19
CA TYR A 268 -1.19 11.31 -10.32
C TYR A 268 -0.34 10.16 -10.83
N TRP A 269 -0.47 9.87 -12.11
CA TRP A 269 0.26 8.83 -12.82
C TRP A 269 1.27 9.46 -13.74
N LEU A 270 2.50 8.93 -13.70
CA LEU A 270 3.56 9.24 -14.64
C LEU A 270 3.86 7.97 -15.44
N THR A 271 3.77 8.04 -16.76
CA THR A 271 3.99 6.90 -17.63
C THR A 271 4.97 7.25 -18.74
N VAL A 272 5.99 6.41 -18.92
CA VAL A 272 6.83 6.39 -20.12
C VAL A 272 6.33 5.31 -21.07
N THR A 273 5.98 5.71 -22.29
CA THR A 273 5.44 4.83 -23.32
C THR A 273 6.37 4.83 -24.53
N PRO A 274 6.89 3.68 -24.97
CA PRO A 274 7.64 3.55 -26.23
C PRO A 274 6.80 4.02 -27.42
N ARG A 275 7.44 4.60 -28.44
CA ARG A 275 6.77 5.08 -29.66
C ARG A 275 6.49 3.97 -30.67
N ASP A 276 7.33 2.94 -30.70
CA ASP A 276 7.21 1.82 -31.63
C ASP A 276 7.01 0.50 -30.86
N GLU A 277 5.94 -0.25 -31.19
CA GLU A 277 5.62 -1.57 -30.60
C GLU A 277 6.66 -2.66 -30.94
N ALA A 278 7.63 -2.37 -31.81
CA ALA A 278 8.62 -3.31 -32.32
C ALA A 278 9.92 -3.37 -31.48
N GLU A 279 10.07 -2.50 -30.48
CA GLU A 279 11.26 -2.48 -29.61
C GLU A 279 11.05 -3.30 -28.33
N SER A 280 12.16 -3.80 -27.78
CA SER A 280 12.22 -4.57 -26.51
C SER A 280 11.76 -3.80 -25.25
N LEU A 281 11.15 -2.64 -25.42
CA LEU A 281 10.71 -1.73 -24.37
C LEU A 281 9.21 -1.84 -24.19
N SER A 282 8.75 -2.03 -22.96
CA SER A 282 7.34 -1.90 -22.58
C SER A 282 7.10 -0.62 -21.80
N ALA A 283 5.85 -0.18 -21.69
CA ALA A 283 5.51 0.99 -20.89
C ALA A 283 5.89 0.77 -19.41
N LEU A 284 6.22 1.86 -18.72
CA LEU A 284 6.48 1.88 -17.28
C LEU A 284 5.72 3.03 -16.65
N SER A 285 5.17 2.79 -15.45
CA SER A 285 4.40 3.78 -14.73
C SER A 285 4.82 3.88 -13.26
N ALA A 286 4.73 5.08 -12.72
CA ALA A 286 4.81 5.38 -11.29
C ALA A 286 3.58 6.21 -10.88
N SER A 287 3.17 6.15 -9.61
CA SER A 287 1.97 6.87 -9.18
C SER A 287 2.02 7.31 -7.73
N ALA A 288 1.41 8.46 -7.43
CA ALA A 288 1.29 8.97 -6.08
C ALA A 288 -0.03 9.71 -5.88
N TYR A 289 -0.48 9.79 -4.62
CA TYR A 289 -1.68 10.54 -4.28
C TYR A 289 -1.38 12.03 -4.10
N ILE A 290 -2.24 12.90 -4.64
CA ILE A 290 -2.16 14.35 -4.52
C ILE A 290 -3.55 14.94 -4.24
N VAL A 291 -3.61 16.00 -3.44
CA VAL A 291 -4.81 16.81 -3.26
C VAL A 291 -4.77 18.00 -4.21
N LEU A 292 -5.77 18.07 -5.10
CA LEU A 292 -5.98 19.18 -6.01
C LEU A 292 -7.24 19.95 -5.58
N PRO A 293 -7.22 21.29 -5.57
CA PRO A 293 -8.40 22.08 -5.28
C PRO A 293 -9.50 21.77 -6.31
N GLU A 294 -10.73 21.66 -5.83
CA GLU A 294 -11.90 21.45 -6.69
C GLU A 294 -12.03 22.66 -7.63
N SER A 295 -11.87 22.42 -8.93
CA SER A 295 -12.10 23.46 -9.95
C SER A 295 -13.52 23.98 -9.78
N ALA A 296 -13.69 25.28 -9.57
CA ALA A 296 -15.01 25.90 -9.66
C ALA A 296 -15.64 25.51 -11.00
N PRO A 297 -16.93 25.13 -11.06
CA PRO A 297 -17.54 24.67 -12.29
C PRO A 297 -17.42 25.78 -13.34
N ALA A 298 -16.70 25.49 -14.42
CA ALA A 298 -16.77 26.31 -15.62
C ALA A 298 -18.21 26.22 -16.14
N ASP A 299 -18.85 27.36 -16.34
CA ASP A 299 -20.18 27.50 -16.91
C ASP A 299 -20.32 26.65 -18.18
N THR A 300 -20.98 25.49 -18.08
CA THR A 300 -21.48 24.74 -19.24
C THR A 300 -22.76 25.44 -19.75
N PRO A 301 -22.79 25.94 -21.00
CA PRO A 301 -24.06 26.25 -21.63
C PRO A 301 -24.85 24.95 -21.90
N PRO A 302 -26.19 25.00 -21.95
CA PRO A 302 -27.02 23.81 -22.05
C PRO A 302 -26.83 23.12 -23.40
N VAL A 303 -26.40 21.86 -23.37
CA VAL A 303 -26.39 20.98 -24.55
C VAL A 303 -27.82 20.57 -24.88
N THR A 304 -28.35 21.17 -25.94
CA THR A 304 -29.58 20.73 -26.59
C THR A 304 -29.33 19.37 -27.23
N VAL A 305 -30.03 18.34 -26.76
CA VAL A 305 -30.04 17.03 -27.41
C VAL A 305 -30.78 17.18 -28.74
N SER A 306 -30.06 17.02 -29.85
CA SER A 306 -30.67 16.76 -31.16
C SER A 306 -30.06 15.49 -31.73
N ALA A 307 -30.89 14.45 -31.73
CA ALA A 307 -30.66 13.23 -32.46
C ALA A 307 -30.67 13.52 -33.96
N ALA A 308 -29.58 13.17 -34.65
CA ALA A 308 -29.58 12.96 -36.08
C ALA A 308 -28.70 11.76 -36.40
N ILE A 309 -29.38 10.68 -36.76
CA ILE A 309 -28.80 9.47 -37.35
C ILE A 309 -28.17 9.88 -38.69
N SER A 310 -26.88 9.61 -38.87
CA SER A 310 -26.33 9.44 -40.22
C SER A 310 -25.23 8.40 -40.20
N SER A 311 -25.57 7.26 -40.77
CA SER A 311 -24.73 6.12 -41.09
C SER A 311 -23.61 6.50 -42.06
N LYS A 312 -22.38 6.14 -41.74
CA LYS A 312 -21.41 5.67 -42.73
C LYS A 312 -20.61 4.50 -42.15
N ASP A 313 -20.80 3.35 -42.79
CA ASP A 313 -19.96 2.16 -42.71
C ASP A 313 -18.49 2.54 -42.92
N GLU A 314 -17.66 2.18 -41.95
CA GLU A 314 -16.29 1.75 -42.21
C GLU A 314 -15.98 0.60 -41.26
N THR A 315 -15.89 -0.59 -41.86
CA THR A 315 -15.71 -1.88 -41.19
C THR A 315 -14.31 -1.96 -40.59
N GLN A 316 -14.14 -1.54 -39.33
CA GLN A 316 -13.02 -1.97 -38.50
C GLN A 316 -13.34 -3.35 -37.92
N ALA A 317 -12.56 -4.34 -38.33
CA ALA A 317 -12.60 -5.68 -37.77
C ALA A 317 -12.38 -5.59 -36.25
N ALA A 318 -13.42 -5.96 -35.49
CA ALA A 318 -13.32 -6.14 -34.06
C ALA A 318 -12.23 -7.19 -33.77
N SER A 319 -11.10 -6.73 -33.26
CA SER A 319 -10.12 -7.58 -32.61
C SER A 319 -10.83 -8.31 -31.49
N THR A 320 -10.99 -9.62 -31.63
CA THR A 320 -11.57 -10.46 -30.59
C THR A 320 -10.61 -10.38 -29.38
N PRO A 321 -11.08 -10.04 -28.17
CA PRO A 321 -10.21 -9.97 -27.00
C PRO A 321 -9.52 -11.31 -26.80
N ALA A 322 -8.22 -11.29 -26.57
CA ALA A 322 -7.42 -12.50 -26.40
C ALA A 322 -7.91 -13.27 -25.17
N LEU A 323 -8.31 -14.53 -25.39
CA LEU A 323 -8.81 -15.44 -24.38
C LEU A 323 -7.68 -16.35 -23.89
N VAL A 324 -7.49 -16.43 -22.57
CA VAL A 324 -6.61 -17.42 -21.97
C VAL A 324 -7.44 -18.60 -21.47
N SER A 325 -7.20 -19.79 -22.04
CA SER A 325 -7.90 -21.01 -21.65
C SER A 325 -7.22 -21.65 -20.44
N ILE A 326 -7.85 -21.52 -19.28
CA ILE A 326 -7.44 -22.21 -18.06
C ILE A 326 -8.27 -23.48 -17.91
N PRO A 327 -7.65 -24.66 -17.72
CA PRO A 327 -8.40 -25.90 -17.67
C PRO A 327 -9.37 -25.94 -16.48
N ASN A 328 -10.37 -26.81 -16.61
CA ASN A 328 -11.36 -27.16 -15.58
C ASN A 328 -12.40 -26.12 -15.20
N ALA A 329 -12.54 -25.01 -15.92
CA ALA A 329 -13.60 -24.01 -15.70
C ALA A 329 -15.00 -24.64 -15.50
N GLY A 330 -15.42 -24.86 -14.25
CA GLY A 330 -16.66 -25.55 -13.90
C GLY A 330 -16.82 -26.98 -14.45
N LYS A 331 -15.76 -27.62 -14.97
CA LYS A 331 -15.79 -29.00 -15.50
C LYS A 331 -15.60 -30.05 -14.41
N SER A 332 -14.92 -29.66 -13.32
CA SER A 332 -14.82 -30.46 -12.11
C SER A 332 -16.06 -30.21 -11.24
N PRO A 333 -16.54 -31.19 -10.46
CA PRO A 333 -17.67 -30.97 -9.57
C PRO A 333 -17.24 -30.29 -8.26
N LEU A 334 -16.06 -29.65 -8.15
CA LEU A 334 -15.55 -29.15 -6.87
C LEU A 334 -16.20 -27.84 -6.45
N LEU A 335 -16.62 -27.00 -7.41
CA LEU A 335 -17.29 -25.72 -7.15
C LEU A 335 -18.63 -25.67 -7.88
N SER A 336 -19.70 -25.31 -7.17
CA SER A 336 -21.02 -25.00 -7.77
C SER A 336 -20.98 -23.67 -8.54
N PRO A 337 -21.92 -23.41 -9.47
CA PRO A 337 -22.07 -22.11 -10.11
C PRO A 337 -22.08 -20.96 -9.08
N LEU A 338 -21.30 -19.92 -9.34
CA LEU A 338 -21.24 -18.75 -8.46
C LEU A 338 -22.58 -18.01 -8.46
N GLN A 339 -22.95 -17.44 -7.32
CA GLN A 339 -24.15 -16.63 -7.19
C GLN A 339 -23.87 -15.29 -6.55
N LEU A 340 -24.64 -14.27 -6.94
CA LEU A 340 -24.66 -12.98 -6.28
C LEU A 340 -25.93 -12.85 -5.43
N ALA A 341 -25.78 -12.40 -4.20
CA ALA A 341 -26.89 -12.20 -3.28
C ALA A 341 -26.77 -10.87 -2.53
N SER A 342 -27.91 -10.29 -2.18
CA SER A 342 -27.94 -9.13 -1.30
C SER A 342 -27.59 -9.58 0.13
N PRO A 343 -26.85 -8.77 0.91
CA PRO A 343 -26.58 -9.06 2.30
C PRO A 343 -27.90 -9.07 3.09
N ALA A 344 -28.08 -10.07 3.96
CA ALA A 344 -29.25 -10.15 4.84
C ALA A 344 -29.12 -9.18 6.02
N SER A 345 -27.89 -8.83 6.38
CA SER A 345 -27.55 -7.96 7.49
C SER A 345 -26.29 -7.16 7.18
N PHE A 346 -26.13 -6.02 7.85
CA PHE A 346 -24.91 -5.22 7.78
C PHE A 346 -23.65 -5.99 8.21
N SER A 347 -23.79 -6.95 9.13
CA SER A 347 -22.70 -7.83 9.56
C SER A 347 -22.18 -8.72 8.45
N ASP A 348 -22.99 -9.05 7.43
CA ASP A 348 -22.53 -9.87 6.31
C ASP A 348 -21.49 -9.12 5.48
N CYS A 349 -21.58 -7.79 5.43
CA CYS A 349 -20.55 -6.96 4.83
C CYS A 349 -19.31 -6.81 5.74
N ARG A 350 -19.35 -7.17 7.03
CA ARG A 350 -18.25 -6.87 7.97
C ARG A 350 -16.98 -7.67 7.72
N ASP A 351 -17.07 -8.85 7.11
CA ASP A 351 -15.93 -9.77 6.90
C ASP A 351 -15.25 -9.65 5.52
N GLY A 352 -15.73 -8.74 4.65
CA GLY A 352 -15.15 -8.43 3.33
C GLY A 352 -15.44 -7.02 2.82
N SER A 353 -16.14 -6.19 3.59
CA SER A 353 -16.07 -4.74 3.44
C SER A 353 -15.13 -4.19 4.52
N VAL A 354 -13.98 -3.73 4.04
CA VAL A 354 -13.47 -2.40 4.33
C VAL A 354 -13.56 -2.00 5.81
N ALA A 355 -12.52 -2.31 6.58
CA ALA A 355 -12.26 -1.60 7.82
C ALA A 355 -11.79 -0.16 7.48
N VAL A 356 -12.72 0.73 7.09
CA VAL A 356 -12.52 2.16 7.28
C VAL A 356 -12.72 2.42 8.77
N ARG A 357 -11.64 2.57 9.53
CA ARG A 357 -11.68 3.27 10.81
C ARG A 357 -11.58 4.76 10.52
N GLU A 358 -12.69 5.33 10.05
CA GLU A 358 -12.84 6.78 9.93
C GLU A 358 -13.14 7.36 11.31
N ALA A 359 -12.42 8.42 11.63
CA ALA A 359 -12.62 9.19 12.85
C ALA A 359 -14.00 9.86 12.81
N GLY A 360 -14.97 9.25 13.49
CA GLY A 360 -16.00 9.99 14.21
C GLY A 360 -17.01 10.79 13.41
N TYR A 361 -17.52 10.30 12.27
CA TYR A 361 -18.84 10.71 11.76
C TYR A 361 -19.55 9.51 11.13
N VAL A 362 -20.75 9.18 11.63
CA VAL A 362 -21.63 8.15 11.04
C VAL A 362 -22.48 8.84 9.98
N THR A 363 -22.04 8.79 8.73
CA THR A 363 -22.88 9.13 7.56
C THR A 363 -22.56 8.18 6.41
N GLY A 364 -23.51 7.31 6.05
CA GLY A 364 -23.45 6.51 4.83
C GLY A 364 -23.63 5.01 5.05
N ILE A 365 -24.69 4.45 4.49
CA ILE A 365 -25.05 3.03 4.54
C ILE A 365 -23.93 2.19 3.89
N ARG A 366 -23.23 1.34 4.65
CA ARG A 366 -22.29 0.35 4.08
C ARG A 366 -23.10 -0.67 3.28
N SER A 367 -23.06 -0.56 1.96
CA SER A 367 -23.72 -1.50 1.07
C SER A 367 -22.65 -2.30 0.33
N CYS A 368 -22.78 -3.62 0.35
CA CYS A 368 -21.97 -4.58 -0.38
C CYS A 368 -22.89 -5.58 -1.07
N SER A 369 -22.37 -6.37 -2.00
CA SER A 369 -23.03 -7.58 -2.49
C SER A 369 -22.24 -8.81 -1.99
N LEU A 370 -22.88 -9.97 -1.94
CA LEU A 370 -22.24 -11.22 -1.52
C LEU A 370 -22.01 -12.12 -2.73
N LEU A 371 -20.75 -12.51 -2.94
CA LEU A 371 -20.37 -13.59 -3.83
C LEU A 371 -20.45 -14.92 -3.07
N LEU A 372 -21.32 -15.80 -3.54
CA LEU A 372 -21.55 -17.11 -2.95
C LEU A 372 -20.78 -18.18 -3.73
N ALA A 373 -19.89 -18.89 -3.03
CA ALA A 373 -19.13 -20.01 -3.57
C ALA A 373 -19.36 -21.25 -2.72
N GLU A 374 -19.98 -22.27 -3.29
CA GLU A 374 -20.26 -23.55 -2.60
C GLU A 374 -19.28 -24.62 -3.07
N ALA A 375 -18.48 -25.13 -2.15
CA ALA A 375 -17.53 -26.20 -2.42
C ALA A 375 -18.18 -27.58 -2.19
N GLN A 376 -17.99 -28.51 -3.12
CA GLN A 376 -18.54 -29.88 -3.04
C GLN A 376 -17.60 -30.87 -2.34
N ALA A 377 -16.43 -30.39 -1.90
CA ALA A 377 -15.46 -31.11 -1.10
C ALA A 377 -14.78 -30.13 -0.13
N ASP A 378 -14.16 -30.67 0.93
CA ASP A 378 -13.33 -29.86 1.82
C ASP A 378 -12.18 -29.23 1.03
N SER A 379 -12.16 -27.91 0.97
CA SER A 379 -11.32 -27.18 0.01
C SER A 379 -10.82 -25.85 0.55
N VAL A 380 -9.74 -25.36 -0.07
CA VAL A 380 -9.25 -23.99 0.05
C VAL A 380 -9.80 -23.17 -1.11
N VAL A 381 -10.33 -22.00 -0.82
CA VAL A 381 -10.97 -21.11 -1.79
C VAL A 381 -10.28 -19.75 -1.80
N PHE A 382 -9.96 -19.27 -3.00
CA PHE A 382 -9.41 -17.94 -3.25
C PHE A 382 -10.39 -17.13 -4.07
N PHE A 383 -10.50 -15.83 -3.77
CA PHE A 383 -11.37 -14.91 -4.48
C PHE A 383 -10.53 -13.85 -5.18
N LEU A 384 -10.81 -13.64 -6.46
CA LEU A 384 -10.13 -12.68 -7.32
C LEU A 384 -11.16 -11.80 -8.01
N GLN A 385 -10.71 -10.65 -8.50
CA GLN A 385 -11.50 -9.80 -9.35
C GLN A 385 -10.63 -9.29 -10.49
N HIS A 386 -11.09 -9.48 -11.71
CA HIS A 386 -10.61 -8.72 -12.84
C HIS A 386 -11.48 -7.47 -12.95
N GLN A 387 -10.87 -6.35 -12.62
CA GLN A 387 -11.50 -5.04 -12.66
C GLN A 387 -11.53 -4.56 -14.11
N ALA A 388 -12.70 -4.13 -14.61
CA ALA A 388 -12.81 -3.65 -15.98
C ALA A 388 -11.81 -2.51 -16.22
N ASN A 389 -10.89 -2.69 -17.17
CA ASN A 389 -9.81 -1.74 -17.50
C ASN A 389 -8.85 -1.39 -16.35
N HIS A 390 -8.79 -2.22 -15.30
CA HIS A 390 -7.92 -1.99 -14.14
C HIS A 390 -7.20 -3.27 -13.66
N GLY A 391 -7.24 -4.32 -14.46
CA GLY A 391 -6.44 -5.52 -14.28
C GLY A 391 -6.94 -6.50 -13.23
N LEU A 392 -6.20 -7.59 -13.12
CA LEU A 392 -6.49 -8.68 -12.19
C LEU A 392 -5.89 -8.40 -10.80
N VAL A 393 -6.74 -8.44 -9.79
CA VAL A 393 -6.37 -8.31 -8.37
C VAL A 393 -6.86 -9.50 -7.57
N ARG A 394 -6.17 -9.78 -6.46
CA ARG A 394 -6.69 -10.70 -5.45
C ARG A 394 -7.50 -9.97 -4.40
N LEU A 395 -8.60 -10.58 -3.98
CA LEU A 395 -9.48 -10.02 -2.95
C LEU A 395 -9.05 -10.51 -1.56
N SER A 396 -8.94 -9.59 -0.61
CA SER A 396 -8.73 -9.91 0.80
C SER A 396 -10.05 -9.85 1.58
N GLY A 397 -10.15 -10.68 2.62
CA GLY A 397 -11.14 -10.44 3.68
C GLY A 397 -10.84 -9.16 4.48
N GLY A 398 -11.69 -8.86 5.46
CA GLY A 398 -11.67 -7.61 6.25
C GLY A 398 -10.37 -7.27 6.98
N GLU A 399 -9.42 -8.19 7.09
CA GLU A 399 -8.12 -7.98 7.75
C GLU A 399 -7.02 -7.44 6.83
N CYS A 400 -7.28 -7.28 5.52
CA CYS A 400 -6.35 -6.72 4.53
C CYS A 400 -4.92 -7.27 4.65
N ARG A 401 -4.78 -8.60 4.70
CA ARG A 401 -3.48 -9.24 4.90
C ARG A 401 -2.68 -9.22 3.60
N THR A 402 -1.38 -8.97 3.75
CA THR A 402 -0.43 -8.90 2.64
C THR A 402 -0.27 -10.23 1.91
N ARG A 403 -0.57 -11.38 2.55
CA ARG A 403 -0.65 -12.70 1.90
C ARG A 403 -2.08 -13.04 1.52
N THR A 404 -2.24 -13.87 0.50
CA THR A 404 -3.51 -14.28 -0.07
C THR A 404 -4.36 -14.91 1.02
N SER A 405 -5.55 -14.34 1.20
CA SER A 405 -6.50 -14.79 2.22
C SER A 405 -7.25 -16.02 1.71
N ALA A 406 -6.69 -17.19 1.99
CA ALA A 406 -7.37 -18.47 1.80
C ALA A 406 -8.62 -18.55 2.69
N ARG A 407 -9.76 -18.94 2.12
CA ARG A 407 -10.94 -19.37 2.88
C ARG A 407 -11.02 -20.89 2.88
N ILE A 408 -11.40 -21.48 4.00
CA ILE A 408 -11.59 -22.93 4.11
C ILE A 408 -13.08 -23.17 3.98
N ALA A 409 -13.49 -23.94 2.97
CA ALA A 409 -14.86 -24.39 2.77
C ALA A 409 -14.95 -25.87 3.13
N ARG A 410 -15.96 -26.25 3.91
CA ARG A 410 -16.33 -27.66 4.06
C ARG A 410 -17.26 -28.09 2.93
N LYS A 411 -17.34 -29.39 2.68
CA LYS A 411 -18.28 -29.95 1.70
C LYS A 411 -19.72 -29.47 1.96
N GLY A 412 -20.34 -28.87 0.95
CA GLY A 412 -21.71 -28.33 0.99
C GLY A 412 -21.84 -26.97 1.69
N GLU A 413 -20.72 -26.40 2.16
CA GLU A 413 -20.70 -25.07 2.76
C GLU A 413 -20.66 -24.00 1.66
N SER A 414 -21.60 -23.04 1.73
CA SER A 414 -21.59 -21.85 0.87
C SER A 414 -20.81 -20.73 1.55
N LEU A 415 -19.59 -20.49 1.08
CA LEU A 415 -18.80 -19.34 1.49
C LEU A 415 -19.45 -18.06 0.99
N ARG A 416 -19.57 -17.09 1.89
CA ARG A 416 -20.12 -15.76 1.60
C ARG A 416 -18.97 -14.77 1.59
N PHE A 417 -18.55 -14.34 0.41
CA PHE A 417 -17.48 -13.36 0.27
C PHE A 417 -18.06 -11.99 -0.09
N PRO A 418 -17.86 -10.96 0.73
CA PRO A 418 -18.36 -9.63 0.41
C PRO A 418 -17.55 -9.00 -0.72
N ILE A 419 -18.25 -8.46 -1.71
CA ILE A 419 -17.68 -7.75 -2.86
C ILE A 419 -18.22 -6.33 -2.93
N ALA A 420 -17.68 -5.52 -3.85
CA ALA A 420 -18.20 -4.19 -4.12
C ALA A 420 -19.71 -4.28 -4.46
N LYS A 421 -20.46 -3.24 -4.08
CA LYS A 421 -21.90 -3.18 -4.33
C LYS A 421 -22.14 -3.27 -5.84
N THR A 422 -22.91 -4.26 -6.25
CA THR A 422 -23.28 -4.49 -7.64
C THR A 422 -24.67 -5.13 -7.73
N SER A 423 -25.28 -5.17 -8.92
CA SER A 423 -26.62 -5.76 -9.08
C SER A 423 -26.60 -7.26 -8.75
N THR A 424 -27.57 -7.69 -7.93
CA THR A 424 -27.77 -9.10 -7.59
C THR A 424 -28.89 -9.73 -8.41
N ALA A 425 -29.54 -8.96 -9.29
CA ALA A 425 -30.60 -9.48 -10.15
C ALA A 425 -30.01 -10.41 -11.21
N ARG A 426 -30.62 -11.58 -11.39
CA ARG A 426 -30.05 -12.67 -12.21
C ARG A 426 -29.78 -12.28 -13.66
N GLN A 427 -30.49 -11.30 -14.21
CA GLN A 427 -30.29 -10.80 -15.57
C GLN A 427 -29.07 -9.87 -15.73
N ASP A 428 -28.50 -9.38 -14.62
CA ASP A 428 -27.42 -8.39 -14.62
C ASP A 428 -26.03 -9.01 -14.43
N TRP A 429 -25.96 -10.33 -14.31
CA TRP A 429 -24.69 -11.05 -14.19
C TRP A 429 -24.74 -12.43 -14.83
N ASN A 430 -23.63 -12.82 -15.44
CA ASN A 430 -23.52 -14.07 -16.19
C ASN A 430 -22.27 -14.84 -15.75
N GLU A 431 -22.37 -16.17 -15.71
CA GLU A 431 -21.19 -17.01 -15.49
C GLU A 431 -20.24 -16.89 -16.70
N THR A 432 -18.93 -16.96 -16.44
CA THR A 432 -17.88 -17.05 -17.45
C THR A 432 -17.00 -18.25 -17.15
N TYR A 433 -16.53 -18.89 -18.22
CA TYR A 433 -15.64 -20.05 -18.18
C TYR A 433 -14.29 -19.74 -18.81
N ASP A 434 -14.01 -18.46 -19.05
CA ASP A 434 -12.78 -17.98 -19.66
C ASP A 434 -12.17 -16.83 -18.86
N TRP A 435 -10.85 -16.69 -18.97
CA TRP A 435 -10.10 -15.55 -18.47
C TRP A 435 -9.80 -14.63 -19.65
N MET A 436 -10.32 -13.40 -19.58
CA MET A 436 -10.05 -12.35 -20.55
C MET A 436 -8.85 -11.53 -20.09
N LEU A 437 -7.96 -11.16 -21.02
CA LEU A 437 -6.89 -10.19 -20.74
C LEU A 437 -7.45 -8.78 -20.51
N GLU A 438 -8.54 -8.44 -21.19
CA GLU A 438 -9.19 -7.14 -21.12
C GLU A 438 -10.73 -7.32 -21.09
N PRO A 439 -11.33 -7.58 -19.91
CA PRO A 439 -12.76 -7.70 -19.79
C PRO A 439 -13.42 -6.33 -19.80
N GLU A 440 -14.47 -6.20 -20.61
CA GLU A 440 -15.32 -5.01 -20.66
C GLU A 440 -16.14 -4.79 -19.37
N LEU A 441 -16.27 -5.83 -18.54
CA LEU A 441 -17.07 -5.85 -17.33
C LEU A 441 -16.29 -6.43 -16.15
N ASP A 442 -16.59 -5.93 -14.96
CA ASP A 442 -16.05 -6.47 -13.71
C ASP A 442 -16.35 -7.97 -13.62
N THR A 443 -15.29 -8.76 -13.42
CA THR A 443 -15.37 -10.22 -13.37
C THR A 443 -14.82 -10.74 -12.07
N TYR A 444 -15.64 -11.42 -11.28
CA TYR A 444 -15.22 -12.04 -10.03
C TYR A 444 -14.94 -13.52 -10.25
N TYR A 445 -13.83 -14.02 -9.73
CA TYR A 445 -13.47 -15.43 -9.82
C TYR A 445 -13.38 -16.06 -8.44
N ALA A 446 -13.75 -17.33 -8.36
CA ALA A 446 -13.43 -18.19 -7.23
C ALA A 446 -12.61 -19.38 -7.73
N VAL A 447 -11.46 -19.62 -7.09
CA VAL A 447 -10.58 -20.76 -7.36
C VAL A 447 -10.62 -21.70 -6.15
N VAL A 448 -11.00 -22.96 -6.38
CA VAL A 448 -11.19 -23.99 -5.36
C VAL A 448 -10.14 -25.08 -5.52
N ILE A 449 -9.51 -25.46 -4.39
CA ILE A 449 -8.46 -26.46 -4.34
C ILE A 449 -8.74 -27.48 -3.23
N SER A 450 -8.86 -28.76 -3.57
CA SER A 450 -9.11 -29.84 -2.61
C SER A 450 -7.84 -30.45 -1.99
N ASP A 451 -6.66 -30.19 -2.57
CA ASP A 451 -5.36 -30.66 -2.05
C ASP A 451 -4.57 -29.53 -1.38
N ALA A 452 -4.17 -29.74 -0.12
CA ALA A 452 -3.48 -28.70 0.67
C ALA A 452 -2.08 -28.34 0.18
N ARG A 453 -1.35 -29.24 -0.51
CA ARG A 453 -0.02 -28.93 -1.08
C ARG A 453 -0.17 -28.07 -2.32
N ILE A 454 -1.14 -28.41 -3.17
CA ILE A 454 -1.48 -27.62 -4.36
C ILE A 454 -2.02 -26.25 -3.94
N ALA A 455 -2.83 -26.18 -2.88
CA ALA A 455 -3.36 -24.92 -2.36
C ALA A 455 -2.25 -23.95 -1.92
N ARG A 456 -1.15 -24.45 -1.33
CA ARG A 456 0.01 -23.62 -0.98
C ARG A 456 0.75 -23.10 -2.21
N ARG A 457 0.92 -23.94 -3.24
CA ARG A 457 1.54 -23.53 -4.50
C ARG A 457 0.72 -22.45 -5.19
N ILE A 458 -0.60 -22.63 -5.25
CA ILE A 458 -1.51 -21.63 -5.81
C ILE A 458 -1.52 -20.38 -4.93
N ALA A 459 -1.52 -20.47 -3.61
CA ALA A 459 -1.43 -19.29 -2.74
C ALA A 459 -0.18 -18.43 -3.03
N ASN A 460 0.99 -19.04 -3.21
CA ASN A 460 2.21 -18.33 -3.56
C ASN A 460 2.12 -17.67 -4.96
N HIS A 461 1.42 -18.30 -5.90
CA HIS A 461 1.16 -17.71 -7.22
C HIS A 461 0.21 -16.52 -7.13
N MET A 462 -0.85 -16.65 -6.32
CA MET A 462 -1.81 -15.58 -6.06
C MET A 462 -1.18 -14.40 -5.32
N ASP A 463 -0.16 -14.62 -4.49
CA ASP A 463 0.54 -13.56 -3.75
C ASP A 463 1.23 -12.53 -4.66
N GLN A 464 1.53 -12.90 -5.90
CA GLN A 464 2.07 -11.99 -6.92
C GLN A 464 1.04 -10.95 -7.34
N LEU A 465 -0.26 -11.29 -7.31
CA LEU A 465 -1.31 -10.35 -7.68
C LEU A 465 -1.40 -9.19 -6.68
N PRO A 466 -1.63 -7.96 -7.17
CA PRO A 466 -1.94 -6.82 -6.32
C PRO A 466 -3.15 -7.10 -5.43
N LEU A 467 -3.08 -6.59 -4.20
CA LEU A 467 -4.09 -6.83 -3.17
C LEU A 467 -5.16 -5.74 -3.17
N ARG A 468 -6.43 -6.13 -3.34
CA ARG A 468 -7.58 -5.25 -3.15
C ARG A 468 -8.25 -5.55 -1.79
N CYS A 469 -8.14 -4.59 -0.88
CA CYS A 469 -8.69 -4.66 0.48
C CYS A 469 -9.99 -3.86 0.69
N SER A 470 -10.37 -3.06 -0.28
CA SER A 470 -11.56 -2.23 -0.21
C SER A 470 -12.36 -2.29 -1.51
N ALA A 471 -13.57 -1.74 -1.50
CA ALA A 471 -14.33 -1.52 -2.73
C ALA A 471 -13.70 -0.46 -3.65
N SER A 472 -12.58 0.17 -3.27
CA SER A 472 -11.85 1.06 -4.18
C SER A 472 -11.12 0.24 -5.25
N ILE A 473 -11.06 0.76 -6.46
CA ILE A 473 -10.32 0.17 -7.56
C ILE A 473 -8.81 0.19 -7.24
N ARG A 474 -8.08 -0.84 -7.66
CA ARG A 474 -6.63 -0.96 -7.53
C ARG A 474 -6.03 -1.39 -8.87
N PRO A 475 -4.82 -0.93 -9.21
CA PRO A 475 -4.09 -1.48 -10.35
C PRO A 475 -3.85 -2.97 -10.11
N GLY A 476 -4.40 -3.80 -10.98
CA GLY A 476 -4.10 -5.21 -11.10
C GLY A 476 -3.05 -5.47 -12.18
N PHE A 477 -2.75 -6.74 -12.41
CA PHE A 477 -1.95 -7.14 -13.57
C PHE A 477 -2.77 -6.95 -14.85
N GLU A 478 -2.13 -6.39 -15.88
CA GLU A 478 -2.68 -6.13 -17.21
C GLU A 478 -1.66 -6.52 -18.30
N GLY A 479 -2.10 -6.58 -19.57
CA GLY A 479 -1.22 -6.82 -20.72
C GLY A 479 -0.35 -8.09 -20.58
N ASP A 480 0.94 -7.96 -20.89
CA ASP A 480 1.89 -9.08 -20.84
C ASP A 480 2.08 -9.64 -19.43
N GLU A 481 2.07 -8.79 -18.40
CA GLU A 481 2.21 -9.23 -17.00
C GLU A 481 1.03 -10.14 -16.60
N LEU A 482 -0.18 -9.76 -17.01
CA LEU A 482 -1.36 -10.60 -16.82
C LEU A 482 -1.28 -11.88 -17.65
N GLN A 483 -0.82 -11.78 -18.89
CA GLN A 483 -0.70 -12.93 -19.79
C GLN A 483 0.27 -13.98 -19.22
N ASP A 484 1.45 -13.55 -18.78
CA ASP A 484 2.46 -14.42 -18.15
C ASP A 484 1.91 -15.05 -16.87
N TRP A 485 1.27 -14.24 -16.02
CA TRP A 485 0.66 -14.74 -14.78
C TRP A 485 -0.43 -15.78 -15.04
N LEU A 486 -1.29 -15.56 -16.04
CA LEU A 486 -2.35 -16.50 -16.43
C LEU A 486 -1.78 -17.76 -17.08
N ALA A 487 -0.71 -17.64 -17.88
CA ALA A 487 -0.03 -18.78 -18.47
C ALA A 487 0.56 -19.69 -17.39
N ASP A 488 1.23 -19.11 -16.39
CA ASP A 488 1.75 -19.84 -15.23
C ASP A 488 0.62 -20.49 -14.41
N PHE A 489 -0.46 -19.74 -14.16
CA PHE A 489 -1.61 -20.27 -13.45
C PHE A 489 -2.26 -21.45 -14.23
N ALA A 490 -2.39 -21.33 -15.54
CA ALA A 490 -2.90 -22.39 -16.42
C ALA A 490 -2.03 -23.65 -16.34
N MET A 491 -0.70 -23.50 -16.32
CA MET A 491 0.22 -24.64 -16.13
C MET A 491 0.04 -25.32 -14.77
N ILE A 492 -0.10 -24.54 -13.69
CA ILE A 492 -0.33 -25.08 -12.34
C ILE A 492 -1.66 -25.84 -12.29
N ALA A 493 -2.74 -25.24 -12.82
CA ALA A 493 -4.07 -25.83 -12.87
C ALA A 493 -4.11 -27.11 -13.74
N ALA A 494 -3.46 -27.10 -14.90
CA ALA A 494 -3.39 -28.26 -15.81
C ALA A 494 -2.74 -29.47 -15.15
N ARG A 495 -1.61 -29.26 -14.46
CA ARG A 495 -0.88 -30.34 -13.75
C ARG A 495 -1.64 -30.91 -12.56
N SER A 496 -2.65 -30.19 -12.07
CA SER A 496 -3.41 -30.49 -10.86
C SER A 496 -4.92 -30.58 -11.14
N ALA A 497 -5.30 -30.98 -12.35
CA ALA A 497 -6.66 -30.83 -12.85
C ALA A 497 -7.76 -31.52 -12.01
N ASN A 498 -7.43 -32.61 -11.33
CA ASN A 498 -8.37 -33.32 -10.45
C ASN A 498 -8.59 -32.64 -9.09
N SER A 499 -7.75 -31.66 -8.75
CA SER A 499 -7.72 -31.01 -7.44
C SER A 499 -7.98 -29.52 -7.50
N VAL A 500 -8.09 -28.93 -8.70
CA VAL A 500 -8.31 -27.51 -8.93
C VAL A 500 -9.52 -27.31 -9.83
N ASP A 501 -10.43 -26.44 -9.39
CA ASP A 501 -11.59 -25.98 -10.14
C ASP A 501 -11.72 -24.47 -9.97
N TRP A 502 -12.35 -23.81 -10.92
CA TRP A 502 -12.59 -22.37 -10.84
C TRP A 502 -13.81 -21.98 -11.66
N ARG A 503 -14.44 -20.88 -11.26
CA ARG A 503 -15.57 -20.28 -11.98
C ARG A 503 -15.47 -18.76 -11.90
N GLY A 504 -15.99 -18.08 -12.91
CA GLY A 504 -16.08 -16.63 -12.95
C GLY A 504 -17.52 -16.14 -13.09
N VAL A 505 -17.80 -14.95 -12.59
CA VAL A 505 -19.04 -14.23 -12.83
C VAL A 505 -18.75 -12.82 -13.31
N ARG A 506 -19.25 -12.49 -14.50
CA ARG A 506 -19.22 -11.14 -15.06
C ARG A 506 -20.44 -10.38 -14.59
N VAL A 507 -20.24 -9.15 -14.14
CA VAL A 507 -21.31 -8.32 -13.59
C VAL A 507 -21.44 -7.06 -14.41
N LYS A 508 -22.67 -6.74 -14.82
CA LYS A 508 -22.99 -5.44 -15.40
C LYS A 508 -23.12 -4.48 -14.24
N ASP A 509 -22.15 -3.59 -14.08
CA ASP A 509 -22.27 -2.54 -13.09
C ASP A 509 -23.38 -1.58 -13.51
N VAL A 510 -24.49 -1.66 -12.78
CA VAL A 510 -25.56 -0.66 -12.80
C VAL A 510 -25.36 0.16 -11.54
N LEU A 511 -24.48 1.16 -11.59
CA LEU A 511 -24.41 2.21 -10.58
C LEU A 511 -25.43 3.30 -10.89
#